data_AF-A0A1Q9PFL0-F1
#
_entry.id   AF-A0A1Q9PFL0-F1
#
_cell.length_a   1.000
_cell.length_b   1.000
_cell.length_c   1.000
_cell.angle_alpha   90.00
_cell.angle_beta   90.00
_cell.angle_gamma   90.00
#
_symmetry.space_group_name_H-M   'P 1'
#
loop_
_entity.id
_entity.type
_entity.pdbx_description
1 polymer ?
#
loop_
_entity_poly.entity_id
_entity_poly.type
_entity_poly.pdbx_seq_one_letter_code
_entity_poly.pdbx_strand_id
1 'polypeptide(L)'
;MDLTTLKVLAKMASGEEGPNERFKFISPDTRGVLCSSSTLEELHGCVLDLDHDIIKAHVCSCDDSDETGARDLAFYVHYVFGDAELSMKIYSAAERYADEPEKLKLEISNLIFTRLLNYSEIALIPD
;
A
#
# COMPACT_ATOMS: atom_id res chain seq x y z
N MET A 1 -21.44 -2.38 -1.23
CA MET A 1 -20.20 -3.18 -1.06
C MET A 1 -19.10 -2.30 -1.60
N ASP A 2 -18.05 -2.04 -0.82
CA ASP A 2 -16.95 -1.14 -1.21
C ASP A 2 -16.14 -1.75 -2.38
N LEU A 3 -15.64 -0.91 -3.29
CA LEU A 3 -14.88 -1.32 -4.49
C LEU A 3 -13.64 -2.14 -4.08
N THR A 4 -12.99 -1.72 -2.99
CA THR A 4 -11.84 -2.39 -2.39
C THR A 4 -12.17 -3.82 -1.97
N THR A 5 -13.32 -4.03 -1.33
CA THR A 5 -13.77 -5.36 -0.89
C THR A 5 -14.04 -6.28 -2.08
N LEU A 6 -14.66 -5.76 -3.15
CA LEU A 6 -14.91 -6.51 -4.38
C LEU A 6 -13.62 -6.95 -5.07
N LYS A 7 -12.62 -6.06 -5.15
CA LYS A 7 -11.29 -6.39 -5.69
C LYS A 7 -10.61 -7.49 -4.87
N VAL A 8 -10.70 -7.43 -3.54
CA VAL A 8 -10.07 -8.42 -2.63
C VAL A 8 -10.69 -9.79 -2.85
N LEU A 9 -12.02 -9.87 -2.89
CA LEU A 9 -12.73 -11.12 -3.14
C LEU A 9 -12.41 -11.70 -4.53
N ALA A 10 -12.34 -10.85 -5.55
CA ALA A 10 -11.99 -11.26 -6.91
C ALA A 10 -10.56 -11.85 -6.98
N LYS A 11 -9.58 -11.20 -6.34
CA LYS A 11 -8.19 -11.68 -6.28
C LYS A 11 -8.03 -12.95 -5.44
N MET A 12 -8.77 -13.08 -4.34
CA MET A 12 -8.80 -14.33 -3.57
C MET A 12 -9.37 -15.49 -4.39
N ALA A 13 -10.37 -15.22 -5.24
CA ALA A 13 -10.95 -16.23 -6.13
C ALA A 13 -10.05 -16.62 -7.32
N SER A 14 -9.10 -15.76 -7.74
CA SER A 14 -8.19 -16.06 -8.86
C SER A 14 -7.05 -17.04 -8.50
N GLY A 15 -6.79 -17.28 -7.21
CA GLY A 15 -5.78 -18.23 -6.75
C GLY A 15 -4.34 -17.80 -7.01
N GLU A 16 -4.09 -16.51 -7.23
CA GLU A 16 -2.74 -15.95 -7.38
C GLU A 16 -1.93 -16.00 -6.06
N GLU A 17 -0.61 -15.72 -6.13
CA GLU A 17 0.48 -16.05 -5.18
C GLU A 17 0.28 -15.74 -3.67
N GLY A 18 -0.85 -15.16 -3.26
CA GLY A 18 -1.24 -15.04 -1.86
C GLY A 18 -0.23 -14.25 -1.02
N PRO A 19 0.04 -14.63 0.24
CA PRO A 19 0.84 -13.85 1.20
C PRO A 19 2.32 -13.67 0.84
N ASN A 20 2.79 -14.24 -0.28
CA ASN A 20 4.16 -14.09 -0.77
C ASN A 20 4.29 -12.99 -1.86
N GLU A 21 3.19 -12.31 -2.19
CA GLU A 21 3.18 -11.26 -3.20
C GLU A 21 4.01 -10.04 -2.74
N ARG A 22 4.92 -9.55 -3.61
CA ARG A 22 5.68 -8.31 -3.36
C ARG A 22 4.99 -7.11 -3.99
N PHE A 23 4.81 -6.05 -3.22
CA PHE A 23 4.45 -4.75 -3.78
C PHE A 23 5.64 -4.14 -4.53
N LYS A 24 5.39 -3.50 -5.66
CA LYS A 24 6.42 -2.86 -6.48
C LYS A 24 6.02 -1.42 -6.75
N PHE A 25 6.88 -0.48 -6.36
CA PHE A 25 6.79 0.89 -6.82
C PHE A 25 7.47 0.99 -8.19
N ILE A 26 6.74 1.44 -9.18
CA ILE A 26 7.17 1.48 -10.58
C ILE A 26 7.27 2.95 -11.03
N SER A 27 8.35 3.31 -11.72
CA SER A 27 8.48 4.64 -12.31
C SER A 27 7.40 4.84 -13.39
N PRO A 28 6.58 5.91 -13.33
CA PRO A 28 5.60 6.21 -14.37
C PRO A 28 6.25 6.42 -15.75
N ASP A 29 7.46 7.00 -15.77
CA ASP A 29 8.16 7.36 -17.00
C ASP A 29 8.85 6.16 -17.66
N THR A 30 9.55 5.35 -16.87
CA THR A 30 10.42 4.28 -17.39
C THR A 30 9.79 2.90 -17.31
N ARG A 31 8.70 2.75 -16.54
CA ARG A 31 8.12 1.47 -16.12
C ARG A 31 9.11 0.54 -15.39
N GLY A 32 10.25 1.06 -14.94
CA GLY A 32 11.22 0.33 -14.14
C GLY A 32 10.76 0.22 -12.68
N VAL A 33 11.10 -0.88 -12.01
CA VAL A 33 10.86 -1.05 -10.58
C VAL A 33 11.86 -0.17 -9.81
N LEU A 34 11.33 0.77 -9.03
CA LEU A 34 12.11 1.70 -8.20
C LEU A 34 12.36 1.10 -6.81
N CYS A 35 11.35 0.45 -6.23
CA CYS A 35 11.44 -0.22 -4.94
C CYS A 35 10.47 -1.41 -4.89
N SER A 36 10.74 -2.40 -4.05
CA SER A 36 9.80 -3.50 -3.82
C SER A 36 9.79 -3.94 -2.36
N SER A 37 8.61 -4.23 -1.84
CA SER A 37 8.40 -4.62 -0.46
C SER A 37 7.56 -5.88 -0.34
N SER A 38 7.87 -6.67 0.69
CA SER A 38 7.14 -7.86 1.11
C SER A 38 6.71 -7.80 2.57
N THR A 39 7.28 -6.86 3.34
CA THR A 39 6.94 -6.62 4.74
C THR A 39 6.51 -5.16 4.93
N LEU A 40 5.83 -4.88 6.05
CA LEU A 40 5.48 -3.50 6.41
C LEU A 40 6.73 -2.63 6.64
N GLU A 41 7.83 -3.21 7.12
CA GLU A 41 9.11 -2.52 7.34
C GLU A 41 9.76 -2.12 6.02
N GLU A 42 9.85 -3.05 5.07
CA GLU A 42 10.33 -2.77 3.71
C GLU A 42 9.43 -1.74 3.01
N LEU A 43 8.10 -1.84 3.21
CA LEU A 43 7.15 -0.91 2.64
C LEU A 43 7.36 0.51 3.19
N HIS A 44 7.53 0.64 4.50
CA HIS A 44 7.83 1.92 5.14
C HIS A 44 9.15 2.52 4.60
N GLY A 45 10.19 1.70 4.47
CA GLY A 45 11.46 2.10 3.86
C GLY A 45 11.29 2.65 2.44
N CYS A 46 10.58 1.90 1.58
CA CYS A 46 10.27 2.38 0.22
C CYS A 46 9.52 3.72 0.24
N VAL A 47 8.53 3.88 1.12
CA VAL A 47 7.75 5.13 1.20
C VAL A 47 8.62 6.31 1.63
N LEU A 48 9.58 6.12 2.52
CA LEU A 48 10.49 7.20 2.93
C LEU A 48 11.42 7.64 1.79
N ASP A 49 11.98 6.68 1.06
CA ASP A 49 13.03 6.91 0.06
C ASP A 49 12.51 7.47 -1.27
N LEU A 50 11.28 7.12 -1.66
CA LEU A 50 10.71 7.51 -2.96
C LEU A 50 10.12 8.92 -2.98
N ASP A 51 10.14 9.59 -4.12
CA ASP A 51 9.51 10.90 -4.30
C ASP A 51 7.99 10.86 -4.10
N HIS A 52 7.44 11.99 -3.61
CA HIS A 52 6.02 12.10 -3.28
C HIS A 52 5.08 11.83 -4.47
N ASP A 53 5.52 12.14 -5.69
CA ASP A 53 4.74 11.87 -6.91
C ASP A 53 4.64 10.38 -7.22
N ILE A 54 5.69 9.60 -6.92
CA ILE A 54 5.65 8.14 -7.05
C ILE A 54 4.66 7.56 -6.05
N ILE A 55 4.65 8.05 -4.81
CA ILE A 55 3.71 7.60 -3.79
C ILE A 55 2.28 7.94 -4.21
N LYS A 56 2.03 9.17 -4.63
CA LYS A 56 0.73 9.58 -5.15
C LYS A 56 0.27 8.69 -6.30
N ALA A 57 1.14 8.35 -7.25
CA ALA A 57 0.78 7.46 -8.35
C ALA A 57 0.30 6.08 -7.87
N HIS A 58 0.93 5.50 -6.84
CA HIS A 58 0.59 4.15 -6.36
C HIS A 58 -0.53 4.11 -5.30
N VAL A 59 -0.94 5.29 -4.81
CA VAL A 59 -1.98 5.43 -3.80
C VAL A 59 -3.27 5.99 -4.40
N CYS A 60 -3.17 6.89 -5.38
CA CYS A 60 -4.31 7.58 -5.97
C CYS A 60 -4.65 7.13 -7.39
N SER A 61 -3.83 6.33 -8.09
CA SER A 61 -4.21 5.92 -9.45
C SER A 61 -5.33 4.88 -9.39
N CYS A 62 -6.53 5.31 -9.77
CA CYS A 62 -7.70 4.46 -9.93
C CYS A 62 -7.74 3.67 -11.25
N ASP A 63 -6.68 3.72 -12.06
CA ASP A 63 -6.68 3.00 -13.33
C ASP A 63 -6.62 1.50 -13.06
N ASP A 64 -7.77 0.85 -13.26
CA ASP A 64 -7.99 -0.60 -13.39
C ASP A 64 -7.22 -1.20 -14.59
N SER A 65 -6.02 -0.71 -14.88
CA SER A 65 -5.13 -1.32 -15.84
C SER A 65 -4.38 -2.46 -15.14
N ASP A 66 -4.98 -3.64 -15.23
CA ASP A 66 -4.32 -4.94 -14.99
C ASP A 66 -2.94 -5.07 -15.70
N GLU A 67 -2.61 -4.14 -16.61
CA GLU A 67 -1.41 -4.15 -17.45
C GLU A 67 -0.24 -3.25 -16.98
N THR A 68 -0.43 -2.26 -16.10
CA THR A 68 0.68 -1.36 -15.71
C THR A 68 1.30 -1.63 -14.34
N GLY A 69 0.70 -2.49 -13.52
CA GLY A 69 1.32 -2.96 -12.28
C GLY A 69 1.53 -1.87 -11.20
N ALA A 70 1.01 -0.65 -11.41
CA ALA A 70 0.84 0.34 -10.35
C ALA A 70 -0.31 -0.15 -9.45
N ARG A 71 0.02 -1.13 -8.62
CA ARG A 71 -0.95 -1.80 -7.75
C ARG A 71 -1.37 -0.80 -6.67
N ASP A 72 -2.67 -0.70 -6.45
CA ASP A 72 -3.28 0.07 -5.37
C ASP A 72 -2.68 -0.37 -4.02
N LEU A 73 -1.99 0.55 -3.35
CA LEU A 73 -1.34 0.26 -2.07
C LEU A 73 -2.35 -0.15 -0.99
N ALA A 74 -3.52 0.49 -0.95
CA ALA A 74 -4.56 0.15 0.02
C ALA A 74 -5.07 -1.27 -0.21
N PHE A 75 -5.26 -1.65 -1.48
CA PHE A 75 -5.61 -3.00 -1.87
C PHE A 75 -4.55 -4.02 -1.44
N TYR A 76 -3.27 -3.77 -1.75
CA TYR A 76 -2.16 -4.66 -1.37
C TYR A 76 -2.13 -4.89 0.15
N VAL A 77 -2.26 -3.81 0.93
CA VAL A 77 -2.26 -3.90 2.40
C VAL A 77 -3.42 -4.76 2.92
N HIS A 78 -4.61 -4.63 2.34
CA HIS A 78 -5.74 -5.47 2.72
C HIS A 78 -5.48 -6.93 2.35
N TYR A 79 -5.09 -7.19 1.10
CA TYR A 79 -5.00 -8.53 0.56
C TYR A 79 -3.83 -9.33 1.15
N VAL A 80 -2.63 -8.73 1.22
CA VAL A 80 -1.40 -9.43 1.63
C VAL A 80 -1.23 -9.42 3.14
N PHE A 81 -1.48 -8.28 3.81
CA PHE A 81 -1.31 -8.19 5.27
C PHE A 81 -2.60 -8.49 6.06
N GLY A 82 -3.75 -8.65 5.38
CA GLY A 82 -5.03 -8.83 6.06
C GLY A 82 -5.49 -7.60 6.85
N ASP A 83 -4.92 -6.43 6.58
CA ASP A 83 -5.10 -5.24 7.40
C ASP A 83 -6.14 -4.28 6.81
N ALA A 84 -7.41 -4.61 6.99
CA ALA A 84 -8.52 -3.82 6.50
C ALA A 84 -8.56 -2.40 7.11
N GLU A 85 -8.11 -2.23 8.36
CA GLU A 85 -8.11 -0.93 9.03
C GLU A 85 -7.06 0.01 8.42
N LEU A 86 -5.82 -0.46 8.26
CA LEU A 86 -4.77 0.31 7.62
C LEU A 86 -5.12 0.61 6.16
N SER A 87 -5.66 -0.38 5.44
CA SER A 87 -6.15 -0.21 4.07
C SER A 87 -7.15 0.94 3.95
N MET A 88 -8.20 0.97 4.79
CA MET A 88 -9.19 2.05 4.78
C MET A 88 -8.59 3.42 5.13
N LYS A 89 -7.61 3.48 6.05
CA LYS A 89 -6.92 4.72 6.39
C LYS A 89 -6.09 5.25 5.23
N ILE A 90 -5.37 4.37 4.51
CA ILE A 90 -4.62 4.72 3.31
C ILE A 90 -5.56 5.27 2.24
N TYR A 91 -6.67 4.58 1.98
CA TYR A 91 -7.68 5.02 1.02
C TYR A 91 -8.26 6.39 1.39
N SER A 92 -8.61 6.60 2.65
CA SER A 92 -9.13 7.89 3.15
C SER A 92 -8.09 9.02 3.05
N ALA A 93 -6.81 8.72 3.26
CA ALA A 93 -5.72 9.68 3.08
C ALA A 93 -5.55 10.04 1.60
N ALA A 94 -5.66 9.07 0.70
CA ALA A 94 -5.62 9.26 -0.75
C ALA A 94 -6.70 10.24 -1.21
N GLU A 95 -7.94 10.07 -0.74
CA GLU A 95 -9.06 10.97 -1.07
C GLU A 95 -8.85 12.37 -0.50
N ARG A 96 -8.33 12.48 0.72
CA ARG A 96 -8.15 13.77 1.41
C ARG A 96 -7.01 14.62 0.85
N TYR A 97 -5.90 13.98 0.48
CA TYR A 97 -4.65 14.65 0.11
C TYR A 97 -4.27 14.43 -1.36
N ALA A 98 -5.23 14.08 -2.23
CA ALA A 98 -5.00 13.82 -3.64
C ALA A 98 -4.22 14.95 -4.35
N ASP A 99 -4.50 16.20 -4.00
CA ASP A 99 -3.87 17.39 -4.59
C ASP A 99 -2.61 17.85 -3.85
N GLU A 100 -2.24 17.19 -2.76
CA GLU A 100 -1.13 17.57 -1.88
C GLU A 100 -0.15 16.40 -1.69
N PRO A 101 0.64 16.04 -2.71
CA PRO A 101 1.44 14.81 -2.72
C PRO A 101 2.44 14.71 -1.56
N GLU A 102 3.05 15.84 -1.16
CA GLU A 102 3.95 15.89 0.00
C GLU A 102 3.23 15.52 1.31
N LYS A 103 2.02 16.04 1.52
CA LYS A 103 1.21 15.72 2.70
C LYS A 103 0.70 14.28 2.65
N LEU A 104 0.31 13.82 1.47
CA LEU A 104 -0.09 12.43 1.25
C LEU A 104 1.05 11.50 1.63
N LYS A 105 2.26 11.70 1.09
CA LYS A 105 3.45 10.90 1.43
C LYS A 105 3.68 10.84 2.94
N LEU A 106 3.63 12.00 3.61
CA LEU A 106 3.82 12.08 5.05
C LEU A 106 2.76 11.28 5.82
N GLU A 107 1.49 11.43 5.45
CA GLU A 107 0.38 10.71 6.08
C GLU A 107 0.51 9.20 5.89
N ILE A 108 0.79 8.74 4.66
CA ILE A 108 1.00 7.32 4.37
C ILE A 108 2.18 6.76 5.18
N SER A 109 3.29 7.50 5.25
CA SER A 109 4.44 7.12 6.07
C SER A 109 4.04 6.96 7.55
N ASN A 110 3.30 7.92 8.11
CA ASN A 110 2.86 7.89 9.50
C ASN A 110 1.91 6.73 9.79
N LEU A 111 0.98 6.44 8.88
CA LEU A 111 0.04 5.33 9.00
C LEU A 111 0.76 3.98 9.06
N ILE A 112 1.71 3.75 8.14
CA ILE A 112 2.50 2.52 8.11
C ILE A 112 3.41 2.42 9.35
N PHE A 113 4.08 3.52 9.71
CA PHE A 113 4.95 3.56 10.89
C PHE A 113 4.19 3.28 12.19
N THR A 114 3.04 3.92 12.38
CA THR A 114 2.18 3.68 13.55
C THR A 114 1.76 2.21 13.62
N ARG A 115 1.46 1.60 12.47
CA ARG A 115 1.11 0.19 12.43
C ARG A 115 2.27 -0.72 12.80
N LEU A 116 3.50 -0.40 12.38
CA LEU A 116 4.73 -1.11 12.79
C LEU A 116 4.95 -1.04 14.30
N LEU A 117 4.75 0.13 14.91
CA LEU A 117 4.85 0.30 16.36
C LEU A 117 3.85 -0.59 17.09
N ASN A 118 2.60 -0.63 16.64
CA ASN A 118 1.56 -1.47 17.26
C ASN A 118 1.91 -2.96 17.21
N TYR A 119 2.52 -3.45 16.13
CA TYR A 119 3.00 -4.84 16.06
C TYR A 119 4.19 -5.10 16.99
N SER A 120 5.08 -4.13 17.14
CA SER A 120 6.25 -4.22 18.03
C SER A 120 5.83 -4.25 19.51
N GLU A 121 4.80 -3.50 19.90
CA GLU A 121 4.27 -3.50 21.27
C GLU A 121 3.58 -4.81 21.64
N ILE A 122 2.89 -5.47 20.71
CA ILE A 122 2.25 -6.77 20.94
C ILE A 122 3.29 -7.88 21.14
N ALA A 123 4.42 -7.82 20.44
CA ALA A 123 5.51 -8.78 20.59
C ALA A 123 6.22 -8.70 21.97
N LEU A 124 5.98 -7.63 22.74
CA LEU A 124 6.58 -7.39 24.06
C LEU A 124 5.70 -7.82 25.23
N ILE A 125 4.48 -8.32 24.99
CA ILE A 125 3.65 -8.91 26.05
C ILE A 125 4.18 -10.33 26.32
N PRO A 126 4.82 -10.60 27.48
CA PRO A 126 5.26 -11.95 27.82
C PRO A 126 4.03 -12.83 28.10
N ASP A 127 4.08 -14.09 27.66
CA ASP A 127 3.10 -15.13 28.02
C ASP A 127 2.92 -15.28 29.55
#